data_AF-A0A4R2HBF1-F1
#
_entry.id   AF-A0A4R2HBF1-F1
#
_cell.length_a   1.000
_cell.length_b   1.000
_cell.length_c   1.000
_cell.angle_alpha   90.00
_cell.angle_beta   90.00
_cell.angle_gamma   90.00
#
_symmetry.space_group_name_H-M   'P 1'
#
loop_
_entity.id
_entity.type
_entity.pdbx_description
1 polymer ?
#
loop_
_entity_poly.entity_id
_entity_poly.type
_entity_poly.pdbx_seq_one_letter_code
_entity_poly.pdbx_strand_id
1 'polypeptide(L)' 'MDYYKKEDGRDETRVDLNDPNDISYAAQQARISPEKYKEYAKAAGTNGRQAIAKYIEEHGDELLSS' A
#
# COMPACT_ATOMS: atom_id res chain seq x y z
N MET A 1 6.19 -25.77 -18.19
CA MET A 1 5.06 -24.89 -18.52
C MET A 1 4.39 -24.61 -17.20
N ASP A 2 4.86 -23.60 -16.47
CA ASP A 2 4.59 -23.47 -15.04
C ASP A 2 4.20 -22.01 -14.74
N TYR A 3 3.06 -21.62 -15.32
CA TYR A 3 2.42 -20.33 -15.11
C TYR A 3 1.48 -20.40 -13.91
N TYR A 4 2.00 -20.74 -12.75
CA TYR A 4 1.25 -20.60 -11.50
C TYR A 4 2.18 -20.00 -10.45
N LYS A 5 2.52 -18.72 -10.65
CA LYS A 5 2.90 -17.86 -9.53
C LYS A 5 1.71 -17.91 -8.57
N LYS A 6 1.90 -18.65 -7.46
CA LYS A 6 1.06 -18.62 -6.28
C LYS A 6 0.85 -17.16 -5.85
N GLU A 7 -0.21 -16.54 -6.34
CA GLU A 7 -0.85 -15.40 -5.69
C GLU A 7 -1.82 -15.96 -4.63
N ASP A 8 -1.26 -16.79 -3.76
CA ASP A 8 -1.94 -17.48 -2.68
C ASP A 8 -2.09 -16.46 -1.53
N GLY A 9 -3.30 -15.93 -1.34
CA GLY A 9 -3.68 -15.19 -0.13
C GLY A 9 -3.49 -13.67 -0.11
N ARG A 10 -3.16 -12.99 -1.22
CA ARG A 10 -2.98 -11.51 -1.21
C ARG A 10 -4.25 -10.69 -1.37
N ASP A 11 -5.38 -11.31 -1.67
CA ASP A 11 -6.58 -10.60 -2.14
C ASP A 11 -7.48 -10.06 -1.02
N GLU A 12 -7.41 -10.60 0.19
CA GLU A 12 -8.32 -10.23 1.29
C GLU A 12 -8.01 -8.85 1.93
N THR A 13 -6.95 -8.16 1.48
CA THR A 13 -6.51 -6.87 2.05
C THR A 13 -6.19 -5.81 1.00
N ARG A 14 -6.92 -5.80 -0.13
CA ARG A 14 -6.80 -4.71 -1.11
C ARG A 14 -7.44 -3.43 -0.59
N VAL A 15 -6.78 -2.29 -0.83
CA VAL A 15 -7.34 -0.95 -0.58
C VAL A 15 -8.00 -0.45 -1.84
N ASP A 16 -9.23 0.04 -1.71
CA ASP A 16 -9.87 0.75 -2.82
C ASP A 16 -9.31 2.18 -2.92
N LEU A 17 -8.46 2.42 -3.91
CA LEU A 17 -7.85 3.74 -4.16
C LEU A 17 -8.85 4.78 -4.73
N ASN A 18 -10.11 4.38 -4.92
CA ASN A 18 -11.23 5.27 -5.24
C ASN A 18 -12.08 5.58 -4.00
N ASP A 19 -12.01 4.77 -2.94
CA ASP A 19 -12.75 5.01 -1.71
C ASP A 19 -11.89 5.82 -0.72
N PRO A 20 -12.29 7.06 -0.39
CA PRO A 20 -11.50 7.90 0.50
C PRO A 20 -11.48 7.37 1.95
N ASN A 21 -12.47 6.59 2.40
CA ASN A 21 -12.43 6.02 3.75
C ASN A 21 -11.40 4.91 3.84
N ASP A 22 -11.33 4.04 2.82
CA ASP A 22 -10.38 2.94 2.77
C ASP A 22 -8.93 3.44 2.68
N ILE A 23 -8.68 4.44 1.83
CA ILE A 23 -7.39 5.14 1.74
C ILE A 23 -7.05 5.80 3.07
N SER A 24 -8.00 6.52 3.69
CA SER A 24 -7.75 7.23 4.96
C SER A 24 -7.41 6.25 6.09
N TYR A 25 -8.13 5.13 6.17
CA TYR A 25 -7.86 4.08 7.15
C TYR A 25 -6.48 3.44 6.95
N ALA A 26 -6.14 3.10 5.70
CA ALA A 26 -4.84 2.53 5.37
C ALA A 26 -3.69 3.52 5.57
N ALA A 27 -3.88 4.78 5.21
CA ALA A 27 -2.90 5.85 5.39
C ALA A 27 -2.64 6.15 6.87
N GLN A 28 -3.68 6.16 7.71
CA GLN A 28 -3.54 6.34 9.16
C GLN A 28 -2.71 5.21 9.79
N GLN A 29 -2.88 3.98 9.31
CA GLN A 29 -2.11 2.83 9.78
C GLN A 29 -0.64 2.90 9.38
N ALA A 30 -0.38 3.44 8.18
CA ALA A 30 0.97 3.77 7.73
C ALA A 30 1.48 5.12 8.25
N ARG A 31 0.73 5.83 9.11
CA ARG A 31 1.04 7.18 9.63
C ARG A 31 1.40 8.22 8.57
N ILE A 32 0.78 8.14 7.40
CA ILE A 32 0.95 9.11 6.31
C ILE A 32 -0.37 9.74 5.92
N SER A 33 -0.30 10.82 5.13
CA SER A 33 -1.48 11.43 4.53
C SER A 33 -2.10 10.51 3.46
N PRO A 34 -3.43 10.51 3.30
CA PRO A 34 -4.12 9.71 2.28
C PRO A 34 -3.66 10.02 0.85
N GLU A 35 -3.28 11.26 0.57
CA GLU A 35 -2.71 11.67 -0.72
C GLU A 35 -1.36 10.97 -0.99
N LYS A 36 -0.46 10.96 0.00
CA LYS A 36 0.81 10.23 -0.08
C LYS A 36 0.57 8.73 -0.22
N TYR A 37 -0.41 8.18 0.50
CA TYR A 37 -0.75 6.77 0.39
C TYR A 37 -1.15 6.39 -1.05
N LYS A 38 -1.96 7.24 -1.70
CA LYS A 38 -2.37 7.05 -3.10
C LYS A 38 -1.20 7.16 -4.08
N GLU A 39 -0.29 8.10 -3.85
CA GLU A 39 0.97 8.22 -4.61
C GLU A 39 1.82 6.95 -4.48
N TYR A 40 2.03 6.46 -3.25
CA TYR A 40 2.78 5.23 -3.00
C TYR A 40 2.10 4.00 -3.59
N ALA A 41 0.76 3.93 -3.56
CA ALA A 41 0.03 2.85 -4.19
C ALA A 41 0.19 2.84 -5.72
N LYS A 42 0.17 4.02 -6.34
CA LYS A 42 0.49 4.17 -7.77
C LYS A 42 1.95 3.81 -8.07
N ALA A 43 2.90 4.28 -7.25
CA ALA A 43 4.32 4.02 -7.44
C ALA A 43 4.66 2.53 -7.28
N ALA A 44 4.05 1.87 -6.29
CA ALA A 44 4.16 0.43 -6.07
C ALA A 44 3.45 -0.40 -7.15
N GLY A 45 2.62 0.23 -8.00
CA GLY A 45 1.85 -0.44 -9.05
C GLY A 45 0.86 -1.47 -8.50
N THR A 46 0.42 -1.29 -7.25
CA THR A 46 -0.42 -2.26 -6.54
C THR A 46 -1.41 -1.56 -5.61
N ASN A 47 -2.54 -2.21 -5.45
CA ASN A 47 -3.65 -1.86 -4.59
C ASN A 47 -3.71 -2.77 -3.36
N GLY A 48 -2.68 -3.61 -3.12
CA GLY A 48 -2.60 -4.43 -1.90
C GLY A 48 -2.11 -3.62 -0.71
N ARG A 49 -2.90 -3.53 0.37
CA ARG A 49 -2.57 -2.72 1.55
C ARG A 49 -1.20 -3.02 2.12
N GLN A 50 -0.86 -4.31 2.22
CA GLN A 50 0.43 -4.77 2.74
C GLN A 50 1.60 -4.38 1.82
N ALA A 51 1.41 -4.48 0.50
CA ALA A 51 2.46 -4.13 -0.45
C ALA A 51 2.72 -2.62 -0.45
N ILE A 52 1.65 -1.82 -0.36
CA ILE A 52 1.76 -0.36 -0.22
C ILE A 52 2.41 0.00 1.13
N ALA A 53 1.99 -0.63 2.23
CA ALA A 53 2.59 -0.42 3.54
C ALA A 53 4.09 -0.75 3.54
N LYS A 54 4.48 -1.89 2.97
CA LYS A 54 5.89 -2.28 2.81
C LYS A 54 6.66 -1.25 1.97
N TYR A 55 6.09 -0.77 0.87
CA TYR A 55 6.69 0.31 0.07
C TYR A 55 6.86 1.60 0.88
N ILE A 56 5.87 1.95 1.70
CA ILE A 56 5.93 3.11 2.61
C ILE A 56 6.97 2.89 3.70
N GLU A 57 7.15 1.69 4.24
CA GLU A 57 8.22 1.42 5.22
C GLU A 57 9.60 1.51 4.57
N GLU A 58 9.76 0.97 3.36
CA GLU A 58 11.04 1.00 2.63
C GLU A 58 11.42 2.39 2.10
N HIS A 59 10.45 3.27 1.82
CA HIS A 59 10.69 4.60 1.23
C HIS A 59 10.22 5.79 2.09
N GLY A 60 9.43 5.56 3.13
CA GLY A 60 8.87 6.58 4.00
C GLY A 60 9.63 6.78 5.32
N ASP A 61 10.44 5.79 5.74
CA ASP A 61 11.25 5.86 6.97
C ASP A 61 12.39 6.90 6.89
N GLU A 62 12.87 7.24 5.68
CA GLU A 62 13.84 8.32 5.47
C GLU A 62 13.36 9.70 5.98
N LEU A 63 12.05 9.89 6.22
CA LEU A 63 11.48 11.15 6.71
C LEU A 63 11.20 11.19 8.22
N LEU A 64 11.23 10.06 8.94
CA LEU A 64 10.94 10.02 10.39
C LEU A 64 12.19 9.86 11.27
N SER A 65 13.35 9.60 10.65
CA SER A 65 14.62 9.43 11.35
C SER A 65 15.55 10.66 11.33
N SER A 66 15.04 11.85 10.98
CA SER A 66 15.75 13.15 11.09
C SER A 66 15.20 14.05 12.19
#